data_AF-W5QIR2-F1
#
_entry.id   AF-W5QIR2-F1
#
_cell.length_a   1.000
_cell.length_b   1.000
_cell.length_c   1.000
_cell.angle_alpha   90.00
_cell.angle_beta   90.00
_cell.angle_gamma   90.00
#
_symmetry.space_group_name_H-M   'P 1'
#
loop_
_entity.id
_entity.type
_entity.pdbx_description
1 polymer ?
#
loop_
_entity_poly.entity_id
_entity_poly.type
_entity_poly.pdbx_seq_one_letter_code
_entity_poly.pdbx_strand_id
1 'polypeptide(L)'
;MGFIQLLMKKKELIPLVFFMTVAATGASAFAMYSLRKTDVILDRKRNPEPWETVDPTVPTKLVTINQEWKPIEELQKVRRATR
;
A
#
# COMPACT_ATOMS: atom_id res chain seq x y z
N MET A 1 -10.78 35.12 12.52
CA MET A 1 -11.84 34.46 11.72
C MET A 1 -11.52 32.98 11.66
N GLY A 2 -12.49 32.09 11.84
CA GLY A 2 -12.25 30.65 11.73
C GLY A 2 -11.94 30.22 10.28
N PHE A 3 -11.21 29.11 10.11
CA PHE A 3 -10.86 28.58 8.79
C PHE A 3 -12.10 28.29 7.92
N ILE A 4 -13.15 27.73 8.51
CA ILE A 4 -14.43 27.48 7.81
C ILE A 4 -15.09 28.81 7.41
N GLN A 5 -15.05 29.83 8.27
CA GLN A 5 -15.58 31.16 7.94
C GLN A 5 -14.79 31.82 6.79
N LEU A 6 -13.48 31.61 6.70
CA LEU A 6 -12.65 32.09 5.60
C LEU A 6 -13.08 31.45 4.27
N LEU A 7 -13.28 30.14 4.25
CA LEU A 7 -13.75 29.41 3.06
C LEU A 7 -15.15 29.84 2.62
N MET A 8 -16.07 30.07 3.56
CA MET A 8 -17.41 30.56 3.26
C MET A 8 -17.39 31.99 2.68
N LYS A 9 -16.47 32.84 3.14
CA LYS A 9 -16.28 34.20 2.62
C LYS A 9 -15.54 34.23 1.27
N LYS A 10 -14.70 33.23 0.98
CA LYS A 10 -13.89 33.13 -0.24
C LYS A 10 -14.11 31.77 -0.90
N LYS A 11 -15.23 31.65 -1.62
CA LYS A 11 -15.67 30.37 -2.21
C LYS A 11 -14.70 29.78 -3.24
N GLU A 12 -13.87 30.61 -3.86
CA GLU A 12 -12.80 30.20 -4.79
C GLU A 12 -11.76 29.28 -4.13
N LEU A 13 -11.58 29.37 -2.81
CA LEU A 13 -10.63 28.54 -2.06
C LEU A 13 -11.15 27.13 -1.79
N ILE A 14 -12.47 26.90 -1.89
CA ILE A 14 -13.10 25.60 -1.60
C ILE A 14 -12.55 24.50 -2.53
N PRO A 15 -12.57 24.64 -3.87
CA PRO A 15 -12.00 23.62 -4.75
C PRO A 15 -10.50 23.43 -4.54
N LEU A 16 -9.75 24.51 -4.27
CA LEU A 16 -8.31 24.44 -4.04
C LEU A 16 -7.97 23.63 -2.79
N VAL A 17 -8.65 23.92 -1.67
CA VAL A 17 -8.48 23.16 -0.42
C VAL A 17 -8.93 21.72 -0.61
N PHE A 18 -10.02 21.47 -1.33
CA PHE A 18 -10.49 20.11 -1.62
C PHE A 18 -9.45 19.27 -2.36
N PHE A 19 -8.90 19.76 -3.46
CA PHE A 19 -7.88 18.99 -4.19
C PHE A 19 -6.61 18.78 -3.36
N MET A 20 -6.19 19.80 -2.60
CA MET A 20 -5.04 19.70 -1.73
C MET A 20 -5.25 18.66 -0.62
N THR A 21 -6.43 18.63 0.02
CA THR A 21 -6.72 17.64 1.07
C THR A 21 -6.79 16.24 0.48
N VAL A 22 -7.47 16.04 -0.65
CA VAL A 22 -7.51 14.74 -1.35
C VAL A 22 -6.10 14.26 -1.71
N ALA A 23 -5.25 15.14 -2.24
CA ALA A 23 -3.87 14.81 -2.59
C ALA A 23 -3.04 14.44 -1.34
N ALA A 24 -3.13 15.23 -0.27
CA ALA A 24 -2.41 14.97 0.98
C ALA A 24 -2.86 13.63 1.61
N THR A 25 -4.16 13.39 1.70
CA THR A 25 -4.72 12.12 2.21
C THR A 25 -4.29 10.94 1.33
N GLY A 26 -4.37 11.07 0.01
CA GLY A 26 -3.95 10.02 -0.92
C GLY A 26 -2.46 9.68 -0.79
N ALA A 27 -1.59 10.70 -0.69
CA ALA A 27 -0.16 10.52 -0.49
C ALA A 27 0.15 9.83 0.85
N SER A 28 -0.49 10.26 1.95
CA SER A 28 -0.32 9.63 3.26
C SER A 28 -0.81 8.17 3.28
N ALA A 29 -1.97 7.91 2.68
CA ALA A 29 -2.50 6.55 2.57
C ALA A 29 -1.58 5.64 1.75
N PHE A 30 -1.07 6.13 0.62
CA PHE A 30 -0.14 5.39 -0.21
C PHE A 30 1.20 5.14 0.48
N ALA A 31 1.72 6.10 1.24
CA ALA A 31 2.93 5.93 2.04
C ALA A 31 2.76 4.85 3.11
N MET A 32 1.62 4.82 3.83
CA MET A 32 1.33 3.75 4.79
C MET A 32 1.19 2.39 4.10
N TYR A 33 0.58 2.35 2.92
CA TYR A 33 0.45 1.13 2.12
C TYR A 33 1.81 0.61 1.63
N SER A 34 2.69 1.49 1.14
CA SER A 34 3.99 1.11 0.59
C SER A 34 4.92 0.50 1.64
N LEU A 35 4.84 0.95 2.90
CA LEU A 35 5.59 0.35 4.01
C LEU A 35 5.20 -1.11 4.29
N ARG A 36 3.97 -1.51 3.93
CA ARG A 36 3.50 -2.91 4.10
C ARG A 36 3.83 -3.80 2.90
N LYS A 37 4.49 -3.26 1.87
CA LYS A 37 4.91 -4.06 0.73
C LYS A 37 6.07 -4.97 1.08
N THR A 38 6.10 -6.12 0.41
CA THR A 38 7.11 -7.15 0.60
C THR A 38 8.47 -6.78 0.03
N ASP A 39 8.49 -5.79 -0.86
CA ASP A 39 9.73 -5.20 -1.40
C ASP A 39 10.42 -4.29 -0.36
N VAL A 40 9.72 -3.90 0.71
CA VAL A 40 10.25 -3.04 1.77
C VAL A 40 10.60 -3.87 2.99
N ILE A 41 11.88 -3.91 3.33
CA ILE A 41 12.39 -4.63 4.50
C ILE A 41 12.33 -3.69 5.72
N LEU A 42 11.28 -3.84 6.54
CA LEU A 42 11.15 -3.10 7.81
C LEU A 42 11.89 -3.77 8.98
N ASP A 43 11.80 -5.10 9.07
CA ASP A 43 12.45 -5.88 10.14
C ASP A 43 13.48 -6.84 9.55
N ARG A 44 14.69 -6.31 9.34
CA ARG A 44 15.80 -7.11 8.80
C ARG A 44 16.28 -8.22 9.75
N LYS A 45 16.02 -8.12 11.06
CA LYS A 45 16.52 -9.09 12.04
C LYS A 45 15.62 -10.33 12.12
N ARG A 46 14.30 -10.16 12.05
CA ARG A 46 13.35 -11.27 12.14
C ARG A 46 12.85 -11.75 10.78
N ASN A 47 12.78 -10.88 9.78
CA ASN A 47 12.31 -11.22 8.45
C ASN A 47 13.15 -10.52 7.36
N PRO A 48 14.38 -11.00 7.09
CA PRO A 48 15.27 -10.38 6.11
C PRO A 48 14.74 -10.46 4.66
N GLU A 49 13.83 -11.40 4.37
CA GLU A 49 13.33 -11.68 3.03
C GLU A 49 11.79 -11.71 3.01
N PRO A 50 11.10 -10.55 3.07
CA PRO A 50 9.65 -10.51 3.23
C PRO A 50 8.88 -11.10 2.04
N TRP A 51 9.43 -11.00 0.82
CA TRP A 51 8.86 -11.58 -0.40
C TRP A 51 8.74 -13.10 -0.36
N GLU A 52 9.56 -13.78 0.45
CA GLU A 52 9.48 -15.23 0.63
C GLU A 52 8.22 -15.65 1.40
N THR A 53 7.63 -14.77 2.21
CA THR A 53 6.50 -15.10 3.09
C THR A 53 5.13 -14.75 2.52
N VAL A 54 5.07 -14.38 1.25
CA VAL A 54 3.84 -13.91 0.58
C VAL A 54 2.96 -15.08 0.18
N ASP A 55 1.67 -14.99 0.50
CA ASP A 55 0.68 -15.92 0.00
C ASP A 55 0.33 -15.61 -1.47
N PRO A 56 0.60 -16.52 -2.42
CA PRO A 56 0.29 -16.32 -3.83
C PRO A 56 -1.21 -16.30 -4.14
N THR A 57 -2.05 -16.84 -3.24
CA THR A 57 -3.50 -16.90 -3.44
C THR A 57 -4.21 -15.59 -3.15
N VAL A 58 -3.54 -14.68 -2.44
CA VAL A 58 -4.10 -13.39 -2.02
C VAL A 58 -3.67 -12.29 -2.99
N PRO A 59 -4.56 -11.34 -3.34
CA PRO A 59 -4.17 -10.18 -4.14
C PRO A 59 -3.29 -9.21 -3.38
N THR A 60 -2.08 -8.97 -3.89
CA THR A 60 -1.12 -8.07 -3.24
C THR A 60 -1.21 -6.62 -3.70
N LYS A 61 -1.83 -6.35 -4.86
CA LYS A 61 -1.94 -4.99 -5.45
C LYS A 61 -3.21 -4.28 -4.94
N LEU A 62 -3.21 -2.95 -4.97
CA LEU A 62 -4.38 -2.13 -4.59
C LEU A 62 -5.63 -2.48 -5.41
N VAL A 63 -5.43 -2.78 -6.69
CA VAL A 63 -6.46 -3.26 -7.59
C VAL A 63 -5.89 -4.45 -8.36
N THR A 64 -6.63 -5.55 -8.36
CA THR A 64 -6.31 -6.73 -9.15
C THR A 64 -7.54 -7.08 -9.99
N ILE A 65 -7.30 -7.45 -11.24
CA ILE A 65 -8.32 -7.92 -12.17
C ILE A 65 -7.77 -9.21 -12.76
N ASN A 66 -8.56 -10.29 -12.70
CA ASN A 66 -8.18 -11.61 -13.23
C ASN A 66 -6.80 -12.08 -12.75
N GLN A 67 -6.64 -12.24 -11.44
CA GLN A 67 -5.40 -12.74 -10.87
C GLN A 67 -5.15 -14.19 -11.28
N GLU A 68 -4.10 -14.42 -12.08
CA GLU A 68 -3.69 -15.76 -12.53
C GLU A 68 -2.55 -16.37 -11.71
N TRP A 69 -1.99 -15.62 -10.76
CA TRP A 69 -0.85 -16.06 -9.97
C TRP A 69 -1.22 -17.27 -9.10
N LYS A 70 -0.49 -18.38 -9.30
CA LYS A 70 -0.69 -19.65 -8.59
C LYS A 70 0.61 -20.10 -7.91
N PRO A 71 0.53 -20.82 -6.78
CA PRO A 71 1.71 -21.39 -6.13
C PRO A 71 2.44 -22.36 -7.06
N ILE A 72 3.77 -22.27 -7.09
CA ILE A 72 4.62 -23.17 -7.86
C ILE A 72 4.99 -24.35 -6.96
N GLU A 73 4.50 -25.55 -7.29
CA GLU A 73 4.71 -26.75 -6.47
C GLU A 73 6.19 -27.12 -6.32
N GLU A 74 6.98 -27.01 -7.39
CA GLU A 74 8.42 -27.32 -7.36
C GLU A 74 9.17 -26.42 -6.37
N LEU A 75 8.84 -25.13 -6.36
CA LEU A 75 9.42 -24.19 -5.41
C LEU A 75 9.02 -24.52 -3.97
N GLN A 76 7.78 -24.96 -3.74
CA GLN A 76 7.35 -25.44 -2.43
C GLN A 76 8.07 -26.72 -1.99
N LYS A 77 8.31 -27.66 -2.90
CA LYS A 77 9.05 -28.90 -2.61
C LYS A 77 10.49 -28.60 -2.21
N VAL A 78 11.20 -27.77 -2.98
CA VAL A 78 12.57 -27.34 -2.65
C VAL A 78 12.61 -26.68 -1.29
N ARG A 79 11.67 -25.76 -1.03
CA ARG A 79 11.61 -25.06 0.25
C ARG A 79 11.36 -25.97 1.44
N ARG A 80 10.52 -27.00 1.30
CA ARG A 80 10.31 -28.03 2.33
C ARG A 80 11.55 -28.89 2.56
N ALA A 81 12.39 -29.10 1.53
CA ALA A 81 13.62 -29.88 1.64
C ALA A 81 14.78 -29.09 2.26
N THR A 82 14.77 -27.76 2.14
CA THR A 82 15.81 -26.87 2.68
C THR A 82 15.55 -26.43 4.12
N ARG A 83 14.31 -26.51 4.62
CA ARG A 83 13.91 -26.11 5.98
C ARG A 83 13.99 -27.25 6.97
#